data_AF-A0A523J4W7-F1
#
_entry.id   AF-A0A523J4W7-F1
#
_cell.length_a   1.000
_cell.length_b   1.000
_cell.length_c   1.000
_cell.angle_alpha   90.00
_cell.angle_beta   90.00
_cell.angle_gamma   90.00
#
_symmetry.space_group_name_H-M   'P 1'
#
loop_
_entity.id
_entity.type
_entity.pdbx_description
1 polymer ?
#
loop_
_entity_poly.entity_id
_entity_poly.type
_entity_poly.pdbx_seq_one_letter_code
_entity_poly.pdbx_strand_id
1 'polypeptide(L)'
;MPPVVARLALLVFSLGLLIGPTAAARADATQLCRSVSSIALAPTDVLFSPYIAGHDIWYGMMEWDDPLALQIGSAVPAYFYLVGMQVGGAIMRVISGIFEFPVGLASLFREGSQGALFRAHDDTYALYSENFGPCPVRIGSSYNMINY
;
A
#
# COMPACT_ATOMS: atom_id res chain seq x y z
N MET A 1 34.34 -9.83 33.11
CA MET A 1 35.01 -9.82 31.78
C MET A 1 35.96 -8.63 31.72
N PRO A 2 37.23 -8.81 31.31
CA PRO A 2 38.17 -7.69 31.27
C PRO A 2 37.74 -6.66 30.21
N PRO A 3 37.84 -5.34 30.50
CA PRO A 3 37.31 -4.27 29.65
C PRO A 3 37.92 -4.22 28.25
N VAL A 4 39.08 -4.86 28.07
CA VAL A 4 39.79 -4.98 26.79
C VAL A 4 39.03 -5.87 25.81
N VAL A 5 38.39 -6.95 26.28
CA VAL A 5 37.67 -7.90 25.42
C VAL A 5 36.37 -7.29 24.90
N ALA A 6 35.67 -6.50 25.72
CA ALA A 6 34.46 -5.80 25.31
C ALA A 6 34.75 -4.74 24.22
N ARG A 7 35.88 -4.01 24.34
CA ARG A 7 36.30 -3.02 23.34
C ARG A 7 36.69 -3.67 22.02
N LEU A 8 37.41 -4.79 22.06
CA LEU A 8 37.78 -5.55 20.86
C LEU A 8 36.57 -6.12 20.14
N ALA A 9 35.59 -6.65 20.88
CA ALA A 9 34.35 -7.15 20.30
C ALA A 9 33.55 -6.02 19.61
N LEU A 10 33.49 -4.84 20.22
CA LEU A 10 32.82 -3.66 19.66
C LEU A 10 33.54 -3.15 18.40
N LEU A 11 34.88 -3.18 18.41
CA LEU A 11 35.71 -2.75 17.28
C LEU A 11 35.57 -3.72 16.10
N VAL A 12 35.60 -5.04 16.34
CA VAL A 12 35.37 -6.07 15.31
C VAL A 12 33.94 -6.03 14.78
N PHE A 13 32.94 -5.78 15.63
CA PHE A 13 31.55 -5.60 15.19
C PHE A 13 31.39 -4.34 14.31
N SER A 14 32.02 -3.22 14.70
CA SER A 14 32.02 -2.00 13.89
C SER A 14 32.82 -2.14 12.58
N LEU A 15 33.90 -2.92 12.57
CA LEU A 15 34.68 -3.19 11.36
C LEU A 15 33.92 -4.14 10.40
N GLY A 16 33.18 -5.11 10.94
CA GLY A 16 32.31 -6.00 10.17
C GLY A 16 31.17 -5.25 9.46
N LEU A 17 30.67 -4.16 10.07
CA LEU A 17 29.68 -3.27 9.45
C LEU A 17 30.25 -2.45 8.28
N LEU A 18 31.58 -2.25 8.21
CA LEU A 18 32.24 -1.48 7.15
C LEU A 18 32.69 -2.34 5.95
N ILE A 19 32.70 -3.67 6.07
CA ILE A 19 33.15 -4.62 5.03
C ILE A 19 31.96 -5.37 4.39
N GLY A 20 30.72 -4.99 4.72
CA GLY A 20 29.53 -5.52 4.06
C GLY A 20 29.60 -5.29 2.53
N PRO A 21 29.12 -6.25 1.72
CA PRO A 21 29.29 -6.20 0.27
C PRO A 21 28.68 -4.91 -0.28
N THR A 22 29.52 -4.07 -0.89
CA THR A 22 29.07 -2.98 -1.75
C THR A 22 28.52 -3.59 -3.03
N ALA A 23 27.31 -4.14 -2.95
CA ALA A 23 26.55 -4.47 -4.14
C ALA A 23 26.41 -3.19 -4.98
N ALA A 24 26.57 -3.35 -6.29
CA ALA A 24 26.74 -2.26 -7.24
C ALA A 24 25.48 -1.39 -7.31
N ALA A 25 25.45 -0.32 -6.50
CA ALA A 25 24.33 0.60 -6.28
C ALA A 25 23.46 0.85 -7.53
N ARG A 26 22.46 -0.01 -7.74
CA ARG A 26 21.34 0.29 -8.64
C ARG A 26 20.37 1.16 -7.85
N ALA A 27 20.29 2.43 -8.26
CA ALA A 27 19.26 3.35 -7.80
C ALA A 27 17.88 2.70 -8.00
N ASP A 28 17.12 2.53 -6.91
CA ASP A 28 15.80 1.93 -6.96
C ASP A 28 14.74 3.02 -6.76
N ALA A 29 14.12 3.42 -7.87
CA ALA A 29 13.07 4.43 -7.93
C ALA A 29 11.67 3.88 -7.62
N THR A 30 11.53 2.57 -7.39
CA THR A 30 10.22 1.91 -7.19
C THR A 30 9.42 2.51 -6.04
N GLN A 31 10.08 2.73 -4.90
CA GLN A 31 9.44 3.31 -3.73
C GLN A 31 9.01 4.76 -3.96
N LEU A 32 9.84 5.55 -4.65
CA LEU A 32 9.49 6.91 -5.01
C LEU A 32 8.29 6.93 -5.99
N CYS A 33 8.32 6.08 -7.01
CA CYS A 33 7.22 5.95 -7.97
C CYS A 33 5.90 5.60 -7.29
N ARG A 34 5.91 4.59 -6.41
CA ARG A 34 4.73 4.18 -5.64
C ARG A 34 4.23 5.29 -4.71
N SER A 35 5.15 6.02 -4.08
CA SER A 35 4.77 7.13 -3.20
C SER A 35 4.05 8.25 -3.97
N VAL A 36 4.57 8.61 -5.14
CA VAL A 36 4.00 9.64 -6.02
C VAL A 36 2.66 9.16 -6.60
N SER A 37 2.58 7.92 -7.08
CA SER A 37 1.32 7.38 -7.61
C SER A 37 0.25 7.30 -6.52
N SER A 38 0.61 6.93 -5.30
CA SER A 38 -0.32 6.89 -4.17
C SER A 38 -0.89 8.26 -3.84
N ILE A 39 -0.05 9.30 -3.80
CA ILE A 39 -0.50 10.68 -3.55
C ILE A 39 -1.37 11.19 -4.72
N ALA A 40 -0.93 10.96 -5.95
CA ALA A 40 -1.58 11.51 -7.14
C ALA A 40 -2.91 10.84 -7.47
N LEU A 41 -3.03 9.53 -7.22
CA LEU A 41 -4.20 8.75 -7.65
C LEU A 41 -5.22 8.51 -6.52
N ALA A 42 -4.88 8.69 -5.24
CA ALA A 42 -5.84 8.54 -4.15
C ALA A 42 -7.11 9.42 -4.29
N PRO A 43 -7.07 10.66 -4.82
CA PRO A 43 -8.30 11.42 -5.06
C PRO A 43 -9.27 10.73 -6.04
N THR A 44 -8.76 9.94 -6.98
CA THR A 44 -9.60 9.16 -7.90
C THR A 44 -10.35 8.06 -7.18
N ASP A 45 -9.77 7.47 -6.12
CA ASP A 45 -10.45 6.46 -5.30
C ASP A 45 -11.65 7.08 -4.56
N VAL A 46 -11.51 8.31 -4.06
CA VAL A 46 -12.63 9.04 -3.45
C VAL A 46 -13.71 9.34 -4.48
N LEU A 47 -13.32 9.82 -5.66
CA LEU A 47 -14.26 10.17 -6.73
C LEU A 47 -15.08 8.95 -7.18
N PHE A 48 -14.44 7.79 -7.29
CA PHE A 48 -15.09 6.55 -7.72
C PHE A 48 -15.66 5.72 -6.56
N SER A 49 -15.51 6.17 -5.31
CA SER A 49 -16.00 5.44 -4.13
C SER A 49 -17.49 5.06 -4.17
N PRO A 50 -18.42 5.88 -4.69
CA PRO A 50 -19.83 5.49 -4.81
C PRO A 50 -20.02 4.30 -5.76
N TYR A 51 -19.29 4.33 -6.88
CA TYR A 51 -19.37 3.28 -7.90
C TYR A 51 -18.77 1.97 -7.38
N ILE A 52 -17.60 2.03 -6.75
CA ILE A 52 -16.93 0.86 -6.19
C ILE A 52 -17.75 0.26 -5.05
N ALA A 53 -18.33 1.08 -4.17
CA ALA A 53 -19.22 0.57 -3.11
C ALA A 53 -20.46 -0.13 -3.68
N GLY A 54 -21.07 0.41 -4.74
CA GLY A 54 -22.18 -0.24 -5.43
C GLY A 54 -21.78 -1.57 -6.07
N HIS A 55 -20.63 -1.60 -6.73
CA HIS A 55 -20.03 -2.82 -7.28
C HIS A 55 -19.82 -3.89 -6.19
N ASP A 56 -19.18 -3.52 -5.09
CA ASP A 56 -18.83 -4.46 -4.02
C ASP A 56 -20.08 -5.04 -3.34
N ILE A 57 -21.13 -4.24 -3.15
CA ILE A 57 -22.43 -4.72 -2.64
C ILE A 57 -23.09 -5.66 -3.62
N TRP A 58 -23.09 -5.31 -4.90
CA TRP A 58 -23.75 -6.12 -5.92
C TRP A 58 -23.18 -7.55 -5.97
N TYR A 59 -21.84 -7.66 -6.01
CA TYR A 59 -21.20 -8.97 -5.99
C TYR A 59 -21.33 -9.65 -4.63
N GLY A 60 -21.23 -8.91 -3.52
CA GLY A 60 -21.46 -9.47 -2.18
C GLY A 60 -22.87 -10.07 -2.03
N MET A 61 -23.89 -9.40 -2.54
CA MET A 61 -25.27 -9.92 -2.54
C MET A 61 -25.45 -11.19 -3.37
N MET A 62 -24.67 -11.36 -4.45
CA MET A 62 -24.69 -12.59 -5.26
C MET A 62 -24.07 -13.79 -4.53
N GLU A 63 -23.20 -13.52 -3.55
CA GLU A 63 -22.52 -14.56 -2.76
C GLU A 63 -23.27 -14.89 -1.45
N TRP A 64 -24.16 -14.01 -0.99
CA TRP A 64 -24.94 -14.23 0.23
C TRP A 64 -26.10 -15.21 -0.01
N ASP A 65 -26.22 -16.21 0.85
CA ASP A 65 -27.34 -17.17 0.85
C ASP A 65 -28.54 -16.70 1.70
N ASP A 66 -28.61 -15.39 1.96
CA ASP A 66 -29.64 -14.76 2.79
C ASP A 66 -30.94 -14.52 2.01
N PRO A 67 -32.11 -14.47 2.69
CA PRO A 67 -33.36 -14.07 2.05
C PRO A 67 -33.28 -12.67 1.43
N LEU A 68 -33.85 -12.49 0.24
CA LEU A 68 -33.79 -11.24 -0.54
C LEU A 68 -34.21 -9.98 0.25
N ALA A 69 -35.18 -10.10 1.16
CA ALA A 69 -35.60 -8.98 2.00
C ALA A 69 -34.49 -8.52 2.97
N LEU A 70 -33.70 -9.45 3.51
CA LEU A 70 -32.58 -9.14 4.39
C LEU A 70 -31.42 -8.54 3.59
N GLN A 71 -31.14 -9.08 2.40
CA GLN A 71 -30.11 -8.56 1.51
C GLN A 71 -30.38 -7.10 1.10
N ILE A 72 -31.62 -6.79 0.70
CA ILE A 72 -32.00 -5.41 0.33
C ILE A 72 -31.97 -4.49 1.55
N GLY A 73 -32.46 -4.97 2.70
CA GLY A 73 -32.48 -4.19 3.94
C GLY A 73 -31.08 -3.83 4.45
N SER A 74 -30.10 -4.72 4.27
CA SER A 74 -28.71 -4.50 4.67
C SER A 74 -27.89 -3.72 3.65
N ALA A 75 -28.29 -3.71 2.37
CA ALA A 75 -27.55 -3.06 1.28
C ALA A 75 -27.36 -1.55 1.49
N VAL A 76 -28.38 -0.83 1.95
CA VAL A 76 -28.29 0.64 2.15
C VAL A 76 -27.27 1.02 3.24
N PRO A 77 -27.34 0.51 4.48
CA PRO A 77 -26.31 0.82 5.47
C PRO A 77 -24.93 0.28 5.08
N ALA A 78 -24.85 -0.88 4.42
CA ALA A 78 -23.59 -1.41 3.89
C ALA A 78 -22.97 -0.46 2.86
N TYR A 79 -23.78 0.19 2.01
CA TYR A 79 -23.30 1.13 1.00
C TYR A 79 -22.59 2.33 1.61
N PHE A 80 -23.22 2.99 2.58
CA PHE A 80 -22.61 4.14 3.24
C PHE A 80 -21.36 3.73 4.03
N TYR A 81 -21.36 2.55 4.64
CA TYR A 81 -20.19 2.00 5.31
C TYR A 81 -19.04 1.78 4.33
N LEU A 82 -19.30 1.15 3.18
CA LEU A 82 -18.30 0.90 2.15
C LEU A 82 -17.76 2.20 1.56
N VAL A 83 -18.60 3.18 1.24
CA VAL A 83 -18.14 4.52 0.82
C VAL A 83 -17.20 5.12 1.86
N GLY A 84 -17.56 5.05 3.15
CA GLY A 84 -16.71 5.51 4.25
C GLY A 84 -15.36 4.78 4.31
N MET A 85 -15.37 3.46 4.14
CA MET A 85 -14.15 2.64 4.05
C MET A 85 -13.29 3.03 2.85
N GLN A 86 -13.88 3.29 1.68
CA GLN A 86 -13.13 3.71 0.50
C GLN A 86 -12.46 5.07 0.71
N VAL A 87 -13.17 6.03 1.29
CA VAL A 87 -12.60 7.34 1.64
C VAL A 87 -11.48 7.20 2.69
N GLY A 88 -11.70 6.39 3.72
CA GLY A 88 -10.69 6.11 4.74
C GLY A 88 -9.44 5.45 4.15
N GLY A 89 -9.60 4.48 3.27
CA GLY A 89 -8.52 3.82 2.54
C GLY A 89 -7.74 4.78 1.65
N ALA A 90 -8.43 5.67 0.93
CA ALA A 90 -7.79 6.71 0.11
C ALA A 90 -6.95 7.68 0.96
N ILE A 91 -7.45 8.08 2.14
CA ILE A 91 -6.68 8.91 3.09
C ILE A 91 -5.42 8.16 3.54
N MET A 92 -5.55 6.88 3.90
CA MET A 92 -4.41 6.05 4.31
C MET A 92 -3.40 5.87 3.17
N ARG A 93 -3.86 5.76 1.92
CA ARG A 93 -3.00 5.72 0.72
C ARG A 93 -2.19 7.01 0.55
N VAL A 94 -2.80 8.19 0.75
CA VAL A 94 -2.07 9.46 0.74
C VAL A 94 -1.05 9.52 1.86
N ILE A 95 -1.45 9.16 3.09
CA ILE A 95 -0.56 9.16 4.27
C ILE A 95 0.64 8.23 4.02
N SER A 96 0.39 7.02 3.49
CA SER A 96 1.44 6.08 3.07
C SER A 96 2.39 6.73 2.08
N GLY A 97 1.87 7.35 1.04
CA GLY A 97 2.68 8.02 0.04
C GLY A 97 3.55 9.13 0.64
N ILE A 98 3.00 9.93 1.56
CA ILE A 98 3.77 10.98 2.25
C ILE A 98 4.90 10.39 3.09
N PHE A 99 4.67 9.29 3.81
CA PHE A 99 5.71 8.64 4.61
C PHE A 99 6.74 7.88 3.77
N GLU A 100 6.33 7.30 2.65
CA GLU A 100 7.22 6.61 1.73
C GLU A 100 8.05 7.58 0.88
N PHE A 101 7.60 8.82 0.66
CA PHE A 101 8.27 9.77 -0.22
C PHE A 101 9.71 10.12 0.23
N PRO A 102 9.99 10.50 1.50
CA PRO A 102 11.36 10.76 1.94
C PRO A 102 12.27 9.53 1.85
N VAL A 103 11.72 8.35 2.15
CA VAL A 103 12.47 7.08 2.09
C VAL A 103 12.76 6.70 0.63
N GLY A 104 11.78 6.89 -0.26
CA GLY A 104 11.95 6.71 -1.71
C GLY A 104 12.92 7.71 -2.32
N LEU A 105 12.95 8.96 -1.84
CA LEU A 105 13.95 9.94 -2.26
C LEU A 105 15.36 9.52 -1.82
N ALA A 106 15.49 8.99 -0.61
CA ALA A 106 16.77 8.45 -0.12
C ALA A 106 17.19 7.17 -0.88
N SER A 107 16.25 6.31 -1.29
CA SER A 107 16.52 5.09 -2.05
C SER A 107 16.96 5.35 -3.50
N LEU A 108 16.77 6.57 -4.03
CA LEU A 108 17.40 6.95 -5.30
C LEU A 108 18.93 6.87 -5.24
N PHE A 109 19.52 7.06 -4.05
CA PHE A 109 20.97 7.08 -3.87
C PHE A 109 21.50 5.82 -3.17
N ARG A 110 20.63 4.86 -2.85
CA ARG A 110 20.98 3.65 -2.10
C ARG A 110 20.11 2.45 -2.50
N GLU A 111 20.73 1.29 -2.63
CA GLU A 111 19.99 0.03 -2.80
C GLU A 111 19.15 -0.34 -1.57
N GLY A 112 17.92 -0.77 -1.84
CA GLY A 112 17.00 -1.29 -0.83
C GLY A 112 15.70 -0.51 -0.78
N SER A 113 14.90 -0.57 -1.86
CA SER A 113 13.50 -0.20 -1.72
C SER A 113 12.85 -1.12 -0.70
N GLN A 114 12.11 -0.51 0.21
CA GLN A 114 11.27 -1.27 1.12
C GLN A 114 9.96 -1.60 0.40
N GLY A 115 9.36 -2.73 0.76
CA GLY A 115 8.00 -3.05 0.33
C GLY A 115 7.02 -1.94 0.72
N ALA A 116 5.85 -1.90 0.09
CA ALA A 116 4.83 -0.91 0.40
C ALA A 116 4.49 -0.94 1.90
N LEU A 117 4.43 0.24 2.51
CA LEU A 117 4.06 0.41 3.91
C LEU A 117 2.61 -0.05 4.12
N PHE A 118 1.77 0.16 3.10
CA PHE A 118 0.40 -0.30 3.04
C PHE A 118 0.15 -1.12 1.76
N ARG A 119 0.22 -2.45 1.88
CA ARG A 119 -0.03 -3.40 0.78
C ARG A 119 -1.48 -3.50 0.33
N ALA A 120 -2.42 -3.05 1.17
CA ALA A 120 -3.85 -3.12 0.88
C ALA A 120 -4.25 -2.39 -0.42
N HIS A 121 -3.42 -1.50 -0.95
CA HIS A 121 -3.65 -0.88 -2.25
C HIS A 121 -3.09 -1.68 -3.43
N ASP A 122 -1.99 -2.41 -3.23
CA ASP A 122 -1.30 -3.14 -4.29
C ASP A 122 -2.01 -4.46 -4.65
N ASP A 123 -2.72 -5.04 -3.68
CA ASP A 123 -3.33 -6.37 -3.83
C ASP A 123 -4.84 -6.34 -4.12
N THR A 124 -5.48 -5.16 -4.14
CA THR A 124 -6.94 -5.07 -4.26
C THR A 124 -7.45 -4.83 -5.67
N TYR A 125 -8.72 -5.14 -5.88
CA TYR A 125 -9.44 -4.78 -7.10
C TYR A 125 -9.32 -3.28 -7.37
N ALA A 126 -9.14 -2.90 -8.64
CA ALA A 126 -9.16 -1.52 -9.08
C ALA A 126 -9.92 -1.44 -10.41
N LEU A 127 -10.68 -0.36 -10.62
CA LEU A 127 -11.42 -0.12 -11.86
C LEU A 127 -10.50 -0.12 -13.09
N TYR A 128 -9.29 0.40 -12.91
CA TYR A 128 -8.24 0.31 -13.89
C TYR A 128 -6.91 0.07 -13.20
N SER A 129 -6.16 -0.92 -13.68
CA SER A 129 -4.84 -1.27 -13.19
C SER A 129 -3.93 -1.56 -14.37
N GLU A 130 -2.81 -0.85 -14.43
CA GLU A 130 -1.75 -1.12 -15.40
C GLU A 130 -0.39 -1.07 -14.71
N ASN A 131 0.44 -2.07 -15.01
CA ASN A 131 1.75 -2.24 -14.39
C ASN A 131 2.84 -1.67 -15.30
N PHE A 132 3.16 -0.39 -15.15
CA PHE A 132 4.29 0.26 -15.83
C PHE A 132 5.61 -0.04 -15.09
N GLY A 133 5.95 -1.32 -14.97
CA GLY A 133 7.13 -1.79 -14.24
C GLY A 133 7.09 -1.40 -12.76
N PRO A 134 8.05 -0.61 -12.24
CA PRO A 134 8.12 -0.23 -10.83
C PRO A 134 7.07 0.80 -10.38
N CYS A 135 6.27 1.33 -11.32
CA CYS A 135 5.31 2.40 -11.06
C CYS A 135 3.89 1.92 -11.42
N PRO A 136 3.23 1.11 -10.56
CA PRO A 136 1.87 0.65 -10.83
C PRO A 136 0.90 1.85 -10.81
N VAL A 137 0.06 1.92 -11.83
CA VAL A 137 -1.03 2.90 -11.93
C VAL A 137 -2.33 2.17 -11.64
N ARG A 138 -2.99 2.58 -10.56
CA ARG A 138 -4.27 2.01 -10.13
C ARG A 138 -5.24 3.14 -9.80
N ILE A 139 -6.39 3.08 -10.44
CA ILE A 139 -7.48 4.08 -10.36
C ILE A 139 -8.71 3.38 -9.80
N GLY A 140 -9.33 3.98 -8.79
CA GLY A 140 -10.56 3.46 -8.21
C GLY A 140 -10.33 2.11 -7.53
N SER A 141 -9.40 2.07 -6.57
CA SER A 141 -9.08 0.85 -5.84
C SER A 141 -10.15 0.58 -4.77
N SER A 142 -10.56 -0.67 -4.65
CA SER A 142 -11.38 -1.10 -3.53
C SER A 142 -10.51 -1.37 -2.30
N TYR A 143 -10.91 -0.83 -1.16
CA TYR A 143 -10.31 -1.10 0.14
C TYR A 143 -11.15 -2.09 0.96
N ASN A 144 -12.15 -2.71 0.33
CA ASN A 144 -12.89 -3.80 0.92
C ASN A 144 -12.06 -5.09 0.80
N MET A 145 -11.67 -5.70 1.92
CA MET A 145 -10.84 -6.91 1.94
C MET A 145 -11.64 -8.19 1.67
N ILE A 146 -12.89 -8.08 1.22
CA ILE A 146 -13.67 -9.23 0.75
C ILE A 146 -13.05 -9.63 -0.59
N ASN A 147 -12.07 -10.52 -0.51
CA ASN A 147 -11.38 -11.08 -1.67
C ASN A 147 -12.40 -11.79 -2.56
N TYR A 148 -12.51 -11.33 -3.82
CA TYR A 148 -13.09 -12.10 -4.91
C TYR A 148 -12.09 -13.15 -5.42
#